data_AF-D6PJ59-F1
#
_entry.id   AF-D6PJ59-F1
#
_cell.length_a   1.000
_cell.length_b   1.000
_cell.length_c   1.000
_cell.angle_alpha   90.00
_cell.angle_beta   90.00
_cell.angle_gamma   90.00
#
_symmetry.space_group_name_H-M   'P 1'
#
loop_
_entity.id
_entity.type
_entity.pdbx_description
1 polymer ?
#
loop_
_entity_poly.entity_id
_entity_poly.type
_entity_poly.pdbx_seq_one_letter_code
_entity_poly.pdbx_strand_id
1 'polypeptide(L)'
;MRETLVCGVSMVNILTGTSYLFEYCTPYAIIPSAFDELERMILTHSPSEIIFVSPFVQDDLNKISQYSGFGGRKIHYISSEDNEKVHKCSQQKYSTQIIESFYGTESGDVCQEFNMYPTATQSFCFLLDYVQEQNANIIRNVKIPTFHVHEGTLLANHTLRQLNIVDDHTNDGTRCGQLSSLSSFLNKCCTVMGKRRFFQQLVHPTTNKTWLEREYELTDVLLENEEYVQESRCFLEKIKDIERLSRQIVSRKIYPSSIYQLYQSLLETQELWKYLSKNETIRAYVEDNETYKLSEACQEVMSYIDKEIVLEKCRSQNSMTQFEDNIFNAM
;
A
#
# COMPACT_ATOMS: atom_id res chain seq x y z
N MET A 1 27.58 19.81 -22.11
CA MET A 1 26.71 19.28 -21.03
C MET A 1 26.53 17.81 -21.29
N ARG A 2 26.73 16.94 -20.30
CA ARG A 2 26.33 15.53 -20.43
C ARG A 2 24.80 15.51 -20.38
N GLU A 3 24.17 14.84 -21.32
CA GLU A 3 22.73 14.59 -21.26
C GLU A 3 22.40 13.83 -19.98
N THR A 4 21.25 14.13 -19.38
CA THR A 4 20.78 13.56 -18.11
C THR A 4 19.46 12.85 -18.33
N LEU A 5 19.34 11.65 -17.78
CA LEU A 5 18.08 10.92 -17.68
C LEU A 5 17.41 11.28 -16.35
N VAL A 6 16.18 11.77 -16.41
CA VAL A 6 15.34 11.98 -15.22
C VAL A 6 14.18 10.98 -15.30
N CYS A 7 13.98 10.22 -14.22
CA CYS A 7 12.90 9.26 -14.12
C CYS A 7 12.02 9.59 -12.92
N GLY A 8 10.77 9.94 -13.20
CA GLY A 8 9.73 10.17 -12.20
C GLY A 8 8.81 8.96 -12.13
N VAL A 9 8.61 8.45 -10.92
CA VAL A 9 7.80 7.26 -10.64
C VAL A 9 6.70 7.64 -9.66
N SER A 10 5.48 7.19 -9.96
CA SER A 10 4.35 7.30 -9.06
C SER A 10 3.66 5.94 -8.92
N MET A 11 3.17 5.65 -7.72
CA MET A 11 2.48 4.39 -7.42
C MET A 11 1.24 4.68 -6.58
N VAL A 12 0.15 3.99 -6.87
CA VAL A 12 -1.09 4.06 -6.08
C VAL A 12 -1.51 2.65 -5.71
N ASN A 13 -1.60 2.40 -4.41
CA ASN A 13 -2.22 1.18 -3.91
C ASN A 13 -3.73 1.41 -3.77
N ILE A 14 -4.48 0.82 -4.69
CA ILE A 14 -5.93 0.95 -4.77
C ILE A 14 -6.64 0.38 -3.52
N LEU A 15 -6.06 -0.61 -2.85
CA LEU A 15 -6.66 -1.26 -1.67
C LEU A 15 -6.55 -0.37 -0.43
N THR A 16 -5.41 0.27 -0.24
CA THR A 16 -5.09 1.07 0.95
C THR A 16 -5.39 2.55 0.76
N GLY A 17 -5.48 2.99 -0.50
CA GLY A 17 -5.53 4.39 -0.89
C GLY A 17 -4.20 5.12 -0.69
N THR A 18 -3.11 4.41 -0.36
CA THR A 18 -1.78 5.03 -0.21
C THR A 18 -1.14 5.24 -1.57
N SER A 19 -0.38 6.32 -1.68
CA SER A 19 0.37 6.67 -2.88
C SER A 19 1.80 7.03 -2.54
N TYR A 20 2.70 6.82 -3.50
CA TYR A 20 4.13 7.02 -3.35
C TYR A 20 4.67 7.75 -4.58
N LEU A 21 5.52 8.76 -4.35
CA LEU A 21 6.24 9.46 -5.40
C LEU A 21 7.74 9.35 -5.18
N PHE A 22 8.47 9.24 -6.28
CA PHE A 22 9.91 9.17 -6.28
C PHE A 22 10.48 9.72 -7.59
N GLU A 23 11.58 10.46 -7.52
CA GLU A 23 12.29 10.98 -8.68
C GLU A 23 13.78 10.77 -8.50
N TYR A 24 14.46 10.35 -9.55
CA TYR A 24 15.91 10.24 -9.56
C TYR A 24 16.49 10.69 -10.90
N CYS A 25 17.75 11.15 -10.84
CA CYS A 25 18.48 11.66 -11.99
C CYS A 25 19.80 10.91 -12.14
N THR A 26 20.10 10.48 -13.35
CA THR A 26 21.34 9.78 -13.71
C THR A 26 21.92 10.35 -15.00
N PRO A 27 23.24 10.19 -15.26
CA PRO A 27 23.78 10.48 -16.59
C PRO A 27 23.05 9.65 -17.65
N TYR A 28 22.73 10.26 -18.79
CA TYR A 28 22.02 9.58 -19.87
C TYR A 28 22.85 8.41 -20.40
N ALA A 29 22.42 7.19 -20.04
CA ALA A 29 22.97 5.94 -20.52
C ALA A 29 21.93 4.83 -20.31
N ILE A 30 21.62 4.08 -21.38
CA ILE A 30 20.71 2.93 -21.29
C ILE A 30 21.50 1.69 -20.88
N ILE A 31 21.93 1.69 -19.62
CA ILE A 31 22.68 0.63 -18.96
C ILE A 31 21.91 0.16 -17.72
N PRO A 32 22.11 -1.09 -17.27
CA PRO A 32 21.39 -1.63 -16.10
C PRO A 32 21.42 -0.69 -14.90
N SER A 33 22.60 -0.15 -14.57
CA SER A 33 22.80 0.70 -13.39
C SER A 33 22.00 2.00 -13.39
N ALA A 34 21.54 2.46 -14.56
CA ALA A 34 20.73 3.65 -14.67
C ALA A 34 19.26 3.42 -14.25
N PHE A 35 18.84 2.15 -14.12
CA PHE A 35 17.46 1.76 -13.79
C PHE A 35 17.34 0.96 -12.50
N ASP A 36 18.41 0.94 -11.68
CA ASP A 36 18.49 0.23 -10.41
C ASP A 36 17.39 0.65 -9.43
N GLU A 37 17.15 1.96 -9.33
CA GLU A 37 16.10 2.50 -8.48
C GLU A 37 14.71 2.08 -8.95
N LEU A 38 14.51 1.98 -10.27
CA LEU A 38 13.25 1.52 -10.84
C LEU A 38 13.02 0.03 -10.56
N GLU A 39 14.06 -0.81 -10.71
CA GLU A 39 13.98 -2.23 -10.33
C GLU A 39 13.65 -2.38 -8.84
N ARG A 40 14.33 -1.64 -7.96
CA ARG A 40 14.08 -1.63 -6.52
C ARG A 40 12.61 -1.35 -6.21
N MET A 41 12.04 -0.30 -6.81
CA MET A 41 10.64 0.07 -6.59
C MET A 41 9.66 -1.02 -7.04
N ILE A 42 9.96 -1.70 -8.14
CA ILE A 42 9.09 -2.77 -8.67
C ILE A 42 9.16 -4.02 -7.84
N LEU A 43 10.33 -4.38 -7.32
CA LEU A 43 10.47 -5.50 -6.37
C LEU A 43 9.72 -5.19 -5.07
N THR A 44 9.95 -4.00 -4.54
CA THR A 44 9.39 -3.53 -3.29
C THR A 44 7.86 -3.45 -3.30
N HIS A 45 7.28 -2.82 -4.31
CA HIS A 45 5.84 -2.57 -4.34
C HIS A 45 5.07 -3.59 -5.19
N SER A 46 5.76 -4.39 -6.02
CA SER A 46 5.19 -5.44 -6.86
C SER A 46 3.89 -5.00 -7.57
N PRO A 47 3.94 -3.96 -8.42
CA PRO A 47 2.75 -3.42 -9.08
C PRO A 47 2.11 -4.47 -9.99
N SER A 48 0.77 -4.47 -10.07
CA SER A 48 0.01 -5.36 -10.96
C SER A 48 -0.08 -4.83 -12.39
N GLU A 49 -0.04 -3.52 -12.55
CA GLU A 49 -0.15 -2.81 -13.83
C GLU A 49 0.83 -1.64 -13.84
N ILE A 50 1.53 -1.46 -14.96
CA ILE A 50 2.55 -0.43 -15.15
C ILE A 50 2.15 0.41 -16.37
N ILE A 51 2.16 1.73 -16.21
CA ILE A 51 2.05 2.68 -17.31
C ILE A 51 3.43 3.29 -17.51
N PHE A 52 4.04 3.03 -18.66
CA PHE A 52 5.39 3.49 -18.96
C PHE A 52 5.34 4.54 -20.06
N VAL A 53 5.53 5.80 -19.66
CA VAL A 53 5.56 6.95 -20.56
C VAL A 53 7.01 7.29 -20.87
N SER A 54 7.39 7.33 -22.14
CA SER A 54 8.76 7.71 -22.52
C SER A 54 8.87 8.22 -23.97
N PRO A 55 9.96 8.96 -24.29
CA PRO A 55 10.30 9.31 -25.67
C PRO A 55 11.10 8.20 -26.40
N PHE A 56 11.36 7.07 -25.75
CA PHE A 56 12.28 6.06 -26.29
C PHE A 56 11.65 5.18 -27.36
N VAL A 57 12.47 4.74 -28.30
CA VAL A 57 12.11 3.74 -29.32
C VAL A 57 11.97 2.35 -28.72
N GLN A 58 11.27 1.46 -29.42
CA GLN A 58 10.90 0.13 -28.93
C GLN A 58 12.08 -0.72 -28.43
N ASP A 59 13.24 -0.66 -29.11
CA ASP A 59 14.41 -1.45 -28.71
C ASP A 59 14.96 -1.03 -27.35
N ASP A 60 14.93 0.27 -27.07
CA ASP A 60 15.38 0.82 -25.81
C ASP A 60 14.34 0.57 -24.71
N LEU A 61 13.04 0.66 -25.02
CA LEU A 61 11.96 0.24 -24.13
C LEU A 61 12.13 -1.22 -23.68
N ASN A 62 12.50 -2.12 -24.60
CA ASN A 62 12.74 -3.52 -24.29
C ASN A 62 13.90 -3.72 -23.31
N LYS A 63 15.01 -2.99 -23.50
CA LYS A 63 16.16 -3.00 -22.57
C LYS A 63 15.77 -2.47 -21.20
N ILE A 64 15.08 -1.33 -21.15
CA ILE A 64 14.63 -0.72 -19.88
C ILE A 64 13.71 -1.68 -19.14
N SER A 65 12.73 -2.27 -19.85
CA SER A 65 11.81 -3.27 -19.28
C SER A 65 12.54 -4.46 -18.66
N GLN A 66 13.61 -4.92 -19.33
CA GLN A 66 14.47 -5.98 -18.82
C GLN A 66 15.26 -5.54 -17.59
N TYR A 67 15.91 -4.38 -17.63
CA TYR A 67 16.74 -3.87 -16.53
C TYR A 67 15.93 -3.54 -15.28
N SER A 68 14.72 -3.02 -15.47
CA SER A 68 13.81 -2.66 -14.37
C SER A 68 12.99 -3.84 -13.83
N GLY A 69 13.12 -5.04 -14.40
CA GLY A 69 12.43 -6.22 -13.90
C GLY A 69 10.90 -6.18 -14.05
N PHE A 70 10.37 -5.58 -15.13
CA PHE A 70 8.92 -5.46 -15.36
C PHE A 70 8.21 -6.81 -15.57
N GLY A 71 8.97 -7.90 -15.76
CA GLY A 71 8.49 -9.22 -16.18
C GLY A 71 7.22 -9.70 -15.47
N GLY A 72 6.31 -10.30 -16.24
CA GLY A 72 5.07 -10.94 -15.76
C GLY A 72 3.91 -9.98 -15.43
N ARG A 73 4.08 -8.66 -15.63
CA ARG A 73 3.07 -7.63 -15.31
C ARG A 73 2.40 -7.10 -16.57
N LYS A 74 1.22 -6.50 -16.42
CA LYS A 74 0.54 -5.80 -17.51
C LYS A 74 1.20 -4.43 -17.70
N ILE A 75 1.68 -4.13 -18.91
CA ILE A 75 2.43 -2.90 -19.20
C ILE A 75 1.75 -2.16 -20.36
N HIS A 76 1.53 -0.86 -20.16
CA HIS A 76 1.03 0.07 -21.16
C HIS A 76 2.15 1.04 -21.55
N TYR A 77 2.75 0.84 -22.73
CA TYR A 77 3.74 1.76 -23.28
C TYR A 77 3.05 2.95 -23.95
N ILE A 78 3.45 4.16 -23.58
CA ILE A 78 2.88 5.40 -24.11
C ILE A 78 4.03 6.31 -24.59
N SER A 79 3.97 6.70 -25.86
CA SER A 79 4.89 7.69 -26.44
C SER A 79 4.62 9.06 -25.82
N SER A 80 5.67 9.72 -25.33
CA SER A 80 5.56 11.10 -24.85
C SER A 80 5.39 12.13 -25.97
N GLU A 81 5.76 11.78 -27.21
CA GLU A 81 5.66 12.69 -28.35
C GLU A 81 4.22 12.76 -28.90
N ASP A 82 3.54 11.62 -28.91
CA ASP A 82 2.26 11.46 -29.63
C ASP A 82 1.01 11.56 -28.74
N ASN A 83 1.18 11.70 -27.43
CA ASN A 83 0.07 11.66 -26.49
C ASN A 83 -0.25 13.04 -25.89
N GLU A 84 -1.39 13.62 -26.31
CA GLU A 84 -1.86 14.92 -25.81
C GLU A 84 -1.99 14.98 -24.28
N LYS A 85 -2.33 13.88 -23.59
CA LYS A 85 -2.45 13.87 -22.13
C LYS A 85 -1.09 14.00 -21.44
N VAL A 86 -0.05 13.39 -22.02
CA VAL A 86 1.32 13.55 -21.52
C VAL A 86 1.74 15.02 -21.62
N HIS A 87 1.45 15.66 -22.75
CA HIS A 87 1.69 17.11 -22.95
C HIS A 87 0.87 18.00 -22.03
N LYS A 88 -0.35 17.61 -21.65
CA LYS A 88 -1.14 18.34 -20.64
C LYS A 88 -0.54 18.16 -19.26
N CYS A 89 -0.20 16.94 -18.87
CA CYS A 89 0.42 16.64 -17.57
C CYS A 89 1.74 17.39 -17.37
N SER A 90 2.52 17.64 -18.43
CA SER A 90 3.75 18.43 -18.33
C SER A 90 3.52 19.92 -18.06
N GLN A 91 2.31 20.44 -18.28
CA GLN A 91 1.95 21.82 -17.97
C GLN A 91 1.67 21.98 -16.48
N GLN A 92 2.41 22.89 -15.83
CA GLN A 92 2.26 23.17 -14.41
C GLN A 92 0.80 23.50 -14.02
N LYS A 93 0.11 24.33 -14.81
CA LYS A 93 -1.29 24.70 -14.56
C LYS A 93 -2.22 23.49 -14.48
N TYR A 94 -2.04 22.53 -15.38
CA TYR A 94 -2.88 21.34 -15.43
C TYR A 94 -2.53 20.36 -14.30
N SER A 95 -1.23 20.19 -13.99
CA SER A 95 -0.79 19.43 -12.82
C SER A 95 -1.38 20.00 -11.52
N THR A 96 -1.33 21.32 -11.33
CA THR A 96 -1.92 21.98 -10.16
C THR A 96 -3.43 21.77 -10.11
N GLN A 97 -4.14 21.91 -11.23
CA GLN A 97 -5.59 21.67 -11.28
C GLN A 97 -5.97 20.24 -10.90
N ILE A 98 -5.23 19.23 -11.37
CA ILE A 98 -5.44 17.84 -10.96
C ILE A 98 -5.23 17.73 -9.45
N ILE A 99 -4.08 18.14 -8.93
CA ILE A 99 -3.75 18.01 -7.50
C ILE A 99 -4.82 18.71 -6.63
N GLU A 100 -5.20 19.93 -6.97
CA GLU A 100 -6.24 20.69 -6.26
C GLU A 100 -7.61 20.00 -6.33
N SER A 101 -7.95 19.37 -7.45
CA SER A 101 -9.22 18.63 -7.58
C SER A 101 -9.28 17.40 -6.68
N PHE A 102 -8.13 16.77 -6.40
CA PHE A 102 -8.04 15.55 -5.59
C PHE A 102 -7.85 15.84 -4.10
N TYR A 103 -7.09 16.89 -3.76
CA TYR A 103 -6.62 17.16 -2.40
C TYR A 103 -7.10 18.50 -1.82
N GLY A 104 -7.82 19.30 -2.62
CA GLY A 104 -8.26 20.64 -2.23
C GLY A 104 -7.25 21.74 -2.59
N THR A 105 -7.72 22.98 -2.60
CA THR A 105 -6.94 24.16 -3.05
C THR A 105 -5.72 24.48 -2.19
N GLU A 106 -5.66 24.00 -0.95
CA GLU A 106 -4.52 24.23 -0.05
C GLU A 106 -3.38 23.23 -0.28
N SER A 107 -3.59 22.18 -1.08
CA SER A 107 -2.61 21.09 -1.26
C SER A 107 -1.30 21.50 -1.93
N GLY A 108 -1.35 22.48 -2.85
CA GLY A 108 -0.16 23.02 -3.52
C GLY A 108 0.75 23.84 -2.61
N ASP A 109 0.18 24.48 -1.58
CA ASP A 109 0.91 25.24 -0.56
C ASP A 109 1.38 24.34 0.59
N VAL A 110 0.64 23.27 0.87
CA VAL A 110 0.92 22.31 1.95
C VAL A 110 2.05 21.34 1.60
N CYS A 111 2.30 21.06 0.31
CA CYS A 111 3.29 20.08 -0.12
C CYS A 111 4.25 20.66 -1.17
N GLN A 112 5.36 21.22 -0.70
CA GLN A 112 6.41 21.80 -1.55
C GLN A 112 7.10 20.74 -2.42
N GLU A 113 7.04 19.47 -2.02
CA GLU A 113 7.64 18.33 -2.69
C GLU A 113 7.09 18.13 -4.11
N PHE A 114 5.82 18.48 -4.37
CA PHE A 114 5.26 18.44 -5.73
C PHE A 114 6.01 19.36 -6.71
N ASN A 115 6.49 20.50 -6.22
CA ASN A 115 7.29 21.44 -7.02
C ASN A 115 8.77 21.02 -7.09
N MET A 116 9.26 20.31 -6.07
CA MET A 116 10.64 19.83 -6.02
C MET A 116 10.91 18.68 -6.99
N TYR A 117 9.90 17.81 -7.22
CA TYR A 117 10.01 16.61 -8.06
C TYR A 117 9.02 16.65 -9.25
N PRO A 118 9.26 17.51 -10.25
CA PRO A 118 8.30 17.78 -11.30
C PRO A 118 8.01 16.57 -12.20
N THR A 119 8.99 15.71 -12.49
CA THR A 119 8.78 14.51 -13.32
C THR A 119 7.98 13.45 -12.57
N ALA A 120 8.21 13.27 -11.27
CA ALA A 120 7.36 12.40 -10.43
C ALA A 120 5.94 12.94 -10.32
N THR A 121 5.78 14.24 -10.14
CA THR A 121 4.47 14.91 -10.12
C THR A 121 3.73 14.74 -11.44
N GLN A 122 4.41 14.87 -12.58
CA GLN A 122 3.83 14.62 -13.91
C GLN A 122 3.36 13.17 -14.05
N SER A 123 4.19 12.20 -13.64
CA SER A 123 3.84 10.78 -13.60
C SER A 123 2.57 10.56 -12.78
N PHE A 124 2.48 11.20 -11.60
CA PHE A 124 1.35 11.05 -10.71
C PHE A 124 0.06 11.66 -11.26
N CYS A 125 0.13 12.86 -11.84
CA CYS A 125 -1.03 13.49 -12.48
C CYS A 125 -1.56 12.64 -13.63
N PHE A 126 -0.67 12.07 -14.44
CA PHE A 126 -1.05 11.15 -15.51
C PHE A 126 -1.73 9.89 -14.95
N LEU A 127 -1.18 9.32 -13.88
CA LEU A 127 -1.74 8.13 -13.23
C LEU A 127 -3.14 8.41 -12.66
N LEU A 128 -3.34 9.55 -11.99
CA LEU A 128 -4.64 9.94 -11.44
C LEU A 128 -5.69 10.12 -12.55
N ASP A 129 -5.35 10.84 -13.63
CA ASP A 129 -6.23 11.03 -14.79
C ASP A 129 -6.57 9.69 -15.45
N TYR A 130 -5.57 8.82 -15.67
CA TYR A 130 -5.77 7.50 -16.26
C TYR A 130 -6.73 6.62 -15.42
N VAL A 131 -6.53 6.56 -14.10
CA VAL A 131 -7.40 5.74 -13.23
C VAL A 131 -8.79 6.37 -13.09
N GLN A 132 -8.90 7.69 -13.10
CA GLN A 132 -10.19 8.40 -13.08
C GLN A 132 -11.08 8.03 -14.25
N GLU A 133 -10.52 7.96 -15.45
CA GLU A 133 -11.24 7.57 -16.66
C GLU A 133 -11.74 6.12 -16.61
N GLN A 134 -10.96 5.22 -15.99
CA GLN A 134 -11.36 3.82 -15.85
C GLN A 134 -12.45 3.63 -14.79
N ASN A 135 -12.27 4.26 -13.61
CA ASN A 135 -13.27 4.24 -12.54
C ASN A 135 -12.98 5.32 -11.48
N ALA A 136 -13.72 6.42 -11.52
CA ALA A 136 -13.60 7.51 -10.57
C ALA A 136 -13.78 7.10 -9.08
N ASN A 137 -14.44 5.98 -8.78
CA ASN A 137 -14.57 5.52 -7.39
C ASN A 137 -13.27 4.90 -6.84
N ILE A 138 -12.37 4.42 -7.72
CA ILE A 138 -11.10 3.78 -7.33
C ILE A 138 -10.12 4.78 -6.73
N ILE A 139 -10.22 6.05 -7.09
CA ILE A 139 -9.31 7.13 -6.68
C ILE A 139 -9.91 8.01 -5.58
N ARG A 140 -11.15 7.73 -5.15
CA ARG A 140 -11.79 8.49 -4.10
C ARG A 140 -11.01 8.34 -2.79
N ASN A 141 -10.71 9.46 -2.14
CA ASN A 141 -9.91 9.54 -0.91
C ASN A 141 -8.57 8.80 -1.02
N VAL A 142 -7.88 8.89 -2.17
CA VAL A 142 -6.44 8.57 -2.22
C VAL A 142 -5.73 9.58 -1.31
N LYS A 143 -4.79 9.10 -0.50
CA LYS A 143 -4.03 9.93 0.43
C LYS A 143 -3.06 10.83 -0.34
N ILE A 144 -2.61 11.91 0.29
CA ILE A 144 -1.47 12.68 -0.22
C ILE A 144 -0.27 11.72 -0.28
N PRO A 145 0.45 11.68 -1.40
CA PRO A 145 1.54 10.72 -1.58
C PRO A 145 2.68 10.96 -0.61
N THR A 146 3.30 9.87 -0.18
CA THR A 146 4.57 9.93 0.55
C THR A 146 5.69 10.05 -0.47
N PHE A 147 6.52 11.08 -0.32
CA PHE A 147 7.71 11.27 -1.15
C PHE A 147 8.84 10.44 -0.56
N HIS A 148 9.32 9.45 -1.31
CA HIS A 148 10.48 8.68 -0.88
C HIS A 148 11.74 9.53 -1.05
N VAL A 149 12.12 10.22 0.03
CA VAL A 149 13.47 10.77 0.19
C VAL A 149 14.37 9.63 0.68
N HIS A 150 15.62 9.58 0.23
CA HIS A 150 16.61 8.52 0.51
C HIS A 150 17.01 8.40 2.01
N GLU A 151 16.07 8.24 2.94
CA GLU A 151 16.32 8.15 4.38
C GLU A 151 16.42 6.70 4.90
N GLY A 152 16.13 5.70 4.06
CA GLY A 152 16.27 4.28 4.38
C GLY A 152 17.65 3.70 4.03
N THR A 153 17.93 2.48 4.48
CA THR A 153 19.13 1.75 4.05
C THR A 153 19.09 1.53 2.54
N LEU A 154 20.11 2.00 1.81
CA LEU A 154 20.19 1.83 0.37
C LEU A 154 20.52 0.37 0.05
N LEU A 155 19.48 -0.42 -0.26
CA LEU A 155 19.63 -1.79 -0.73
C LEU A 155 19.91 -1.75 -2.24
N ALA A 156 21.11 -2.14 -2.63
CA ALA A 156 21.48 -2.23 -4.04
C ALA A 156 20.62 -3.24 -4.82
N ASN A 157 20.62 -3.05 -6.13
CA ASN A 157 19.88 -3.61 -7.27
C ASN A 157 19.37 -5.05 -7.11
N HIS A 158 20.24 -5.91 -6.58
CA HIS A 158 19.96 -7.32 -6.42
C HIS A 158 20.09 -7.77 -4.97
N THR A 159 20.39 -6.92 -4.00
CA THR A 159 20.59 -7.32 -2.61
C THR A 159 19.35 -8.04 -2.08
N LEU A 160 18.15 -7.56 -2.41
CA LEU A 160 16.90 -8.22 -2.03
C LEU A 160 16.75 -9.63 -2.63
N ARG A 161 17.19 -9.86 -3.88
CA ARG A 161 17.18 -11.19 -4.53
C ARG A 161 18.37 -12.06 -4.10
N GLN A 162 19.57 -11.51 -4.03
CA GLN A 162 20.83 -12.15 -3.64
C GLN A 162 20.80 -12.63 -2.18
N LEU A 163 20.17 -11.86 -1.30
CA LEU A 163 19.90 -12.29 0.08
C LEU A 163 18.67 -13.19 0.19
N ASN A 164 18.04 -13.57 -0.93
CA ASN A 164 16.79 -14.32 -0.98
C ASN A 164 15.71 -13.74 -0.06
N ILE A 165 15.61 -12.40 0.02
CA ILE A 165 14.56 -11.73 0.81
C ILE A 165 13.21 -11.89 0.11
N VAL A 166 13.19 -11.67 -1.20
CA VAL A 166 12.06 -11.89 -2.11
C VAL A 166 12.32 -13.10 -2.99
N ASP A 167 11.25 -13.80 -3.38
CA ASP A 167 11.33 -14.92 -4.30
C ASP A 167 11.82 -14.47 -5.68
N ASP A 168 12.74 -15.24 -6.27
CA ASP A 168 13.23 -15.00 -7.63
C ASP A 168 12.35 -15.65 -8.71
N HIS A 169 11.19 -16.21 -8.32
CA HIS A 169 10.22 -16.93 -9.17
C HIS A 169 10.83 -17.97 -10.14
N THR A 170 12.07 -18.42 -9.89
CA THR A 170 12.71 -19.48 -10.67
C THR A 170 11.99 -20.81 -10.45
N ASN A 171 12.11 -21.71 -11.41
CA ASN A 171 11.51 -23.06 -11.32
C ASN A 171 11.97 -23.84 -10.08
N ASP A 172 13.14 -23.51 -9.53
CA ASP A 172 13.65 -24.11 -8.28
C ASP A 172 13.06 -23.43 -7.04
N GLY A 173 12.91 -22.10 -7.02
CA GLY A 173 12.28 -21.36 -5.92
C GLY A 173 10.80 -21.73 -5.71
N THR A 174 10.06 -21.95 -6.79
CA THR A 174 8.65 -22.38 -6.73
C THR A 174 8.47 -23.80 -6.15
N ARG A 175 9.49 -24.66 -6.22
CA ARG A 175 9.49 -26.01 -5.61
C ARG A 175 9.75 -25.99 -4.11
N CYS A 176 10.43 -24.96 -3.61
CA CYS A 176 10.80 -24.83 -2.19
C CYS A 176 9.68 -24.27 -1.31
N GLY A 177 8.57 -23.79 -1.88
CA GLY A 177 7.37 -23.38 -1.15
C GLY A 177 7.69 -22.35 -0.05
N GLN A 178 7.55 -22.72 1.23
CA GLN A 178 7.82 -21.82 2.35
C GLN A 178 9.31 -21.51 2.57
N LEU A 179 10.22 -22.27 1.93
CA LEU A 179 11.66 -22.08 2.01
C LEU A 179 12.22 -21.35 0.77
N SER A 180 11.35 -20.75 -0.04
CA SER A 180 11.73 -20.07 -1.28
C SER A 180 12.47 -18.75 -1.04
N SER A 181 12.08 -18.01 0.00
CA SER A 181 12.71 -16.75 0.42
C SER A 181 12.49 -16.50 1.92
N LEU A 182 13.24 -15.54 2.45
CA LEU A 182 13.10 -15.03 3.81
C LEU A 182 11.68 -14.50 4.06
N SER A 183 11.08 -13.83 3.07
CA SER A 183 9.70 -13.37 3.16
C SER A 183 8.72 -14.53 3.37
N SER A 184 8.81 -15.60 2.56
CA SER A 184 7.97 -16.79 2.69
C SER A 184 8.25 -17.58 3.98
N PHE A 185 9.50 -17.56 4.43
CA PHE A 185 9.95 -18.25 5.63
C PHE A 185 9.44 -17.56 6.91
N LEU A 186 9.68 -16.26 7.06
CA LEU A 186 9.38 -15.51 8.29
C LEU A 186 7.94 -14.98 8.36
N ASN A 187 7.27 -14.75 7.23
CA ASN A 187 5.94 -14.15 7.23
C ASN A 187 4.86 -15.17 7.66
N LYS A 188 4.71 -15.33 8.98
CA LYS A 188 3.71 -16.19 9.63
C LYS A 188 2.54 -15.39 10.21
N CYS A 189 2.32 -14.16 9.76
CA CYS A 189 1.20 -13.32 10.19
C CYS A 189 -0.14 -13.98 9.85
N CYS A 190 -1.11 -13.87 10.77
CA CYS A 190 -2.44 -14.47 10.59
C CYS A 190 -3.32 -13.70 9.59
N THR A 191 -3.24 -12.37 9.61
CA THR A 191 -4.08 -11.49 8.78
C THR A 191 -3.40 -11.10 7.47
N VAL A 192 -4.19 -10.86 6.42
CA VAL A 192 -3.66 -10.39 5.13
C VAL A 192 -3.01 -9.01 5.28
N MET A 193 -3.61 -8.10 6.04
CA MET A 193 -3.02 -6.79 6.35
C MET A 193 -1.69 -6.91 7.10
N GLY A 194 -1.57 -7.84 8.06
CA GLY A 194 -0.32 -8.12 8.77
C GLY A 194 0.76 -8.68 7.83
N LYS A 195 0.40 -9.64 6.96
CA LYS A 195 1.31 -10.17 5.94
C LYS A 195 1.86 -9.08 5.03
N ARG A 196 1.00 -8.12 4.62
CA ARG A 196 1.39 -6.95 3.81
C ARG A 196 2.34 -6.04 4.57
N ARG A 197 2.02 -5.70 5.83
CA ARG A 197 2.86 -4.84 6.68
C ARG A 197 4.23 -5.47 6.97
N PHE A 198 4.27 -6.75 7.31
CA PHE A 198 5.51 -7.49 7.55
C PHE A 198 6.41 -7.47 6.32
N PHE A 199 5.85 -7.75 5.14
CA PHE A 199 6.60 -7.69 3.89
C PHE A 199 7.18 -6.29 3.64
N GLN A 200 6.38 -5.24 3.85
CA GLN A 200 6.83 -3.85 3.70
C GLN A 200 7.99 -3.51 4.65
N GLN A 201 7.94 -3.96 5.91
CA GLN A 201 9.03 -3.76 6.88
C GLN A 201 10.30 -4.53 6.46
N LEU A 202 10.15 -5.73 5.92
CA LEU A 202 11.28 -6.55 5.50
C LEU A 202 12.04 -5.95 4.31
N VAL A 203 11.30 -5.37 3.34
CA VAL A 203 11.92 -4.75 2.14
C VAL A 203 12.32 -3.28 2.34
N HIS A 204 11.94 -2.67 3.47
CA HIS A 204 12.35 -1.32 3.89
C HIS A 204 12.90 -1.30 5.31
N PRO A 205 14.17 -1.69 5.51
CA PRO A 205 14.80 -1.61 6.81
C PRO A 205 14.86 -0.16 7.28
N THR A 206 14.56 0.07 8.56
CA THR A 206 14.72 1.38 9.18
C THR A 206 16.07 1.50 9.87
N THR A 207 16.63 2.70 9.85
CA THR A 207 17.83 3.07 10.62
C THR A 207 17.48 3.74 11.95
N ASN A 208 16.18 3.90 12.23
CA ASN A 208 15.71 4.54 13.44
C ASN A 208 15.97 3.66 14.67
N LYS A 209 16.98 4.04 15.44
CA LYS A 209 17.40 3.33 16.64
C LYS A 209 16.30 3.22 17.70
N THR A 210 15.56 4.30 17.99
CA THR A 210 14.54 4.28 19.05
C THR A 210 13.38 3.37 18.69
N TRP A 211 13.00 3.35 17.41
CA TRP A 211 12.02 2.39 16.91
C TRP A 211 12.52 0.95 17.03
N LEU A 212 13.76 0.67 16.61
CA LEU A 212 14.34 -0.67 16.66
C LEU A 212 14.42 -1.22 18.09
N GLU A 213 14.94 -0.42 19.03
CA GLU A 213 15.04 -0.81 20.44
C GLU A 213 13.67 -1.18 21.03
N ARG A 214 12.63 -0.41 20.69
CA ARG A 214 11.26 -0.68 21.11
C ARG A 214 10.69 -1.97 20.52
N GLU A 215 10.92 -2.25 19.23
CA GLU A 215 10.45 -3.50 18.62
C GLU A 215 11.15 -4.74 19.21
N TYR A 216 12.45 -4.62 19.52
CA TYR A 216 13.19 -5.70 20.17
C TYR A 216 12.69 -5.97 21.59
N GLU A 217 12.46 -4.92 22.39
CA GLU A 217 11.91 -5.06 23.74
C GLU A 217 10.55 -5.77 23.74
N LEU A 218 9.65 -5.38 22.83
CA LEU A 218 8.36 -6.05 22.70
C LEU A 218 8.52 -7.52 22.26
N THR A 219 9.44 -7.79 21.35
CA THR A 219 9.71 -9.15 20.88
C THR A 219 10.20 -10.03 22.02
N ASP A 220 11.12 -9.55 22.85
CA ASP A 220 11.64 -10.28 24.01
C ASP A 220 10.52 -10.60 25.00
N VAL A 221 9.66 -9.62 25.30
CA VAL A 221 8.49 -9.81 26.18
C VAL A 221 7.55 -10.89 25.63
N LEU A 222 7.28 -10.90 24.32
CA LEU A 222 6.42 -11.90 23.69
C LEU A 222 7.06 -13.28 23.62
N LEU A 223 8.38 -13.37 23.48
CA LEU A 223 9.12 -14.64 23.52
C LEU A 223 9.11 -15.27 24.91
N GLU A 224 9.19 -14.47 25.97
CA GLU A 224 9.06 -14.95 27.36
C GLU A 224 7.63 -15.38 27.71
N ASN A 225 6.63 -14.83 27.02
CA ASN A 225 5.21 -15.04 27.30
C ASN A 225 4.49 -15.70 26.11
N GLU A 226 4.91 -16.90 25.73
CA GLU A 226 4.41 -17.60 24.53
C GLU A 226 2.87 -17.77 24.50
N GLU A 227 2.22 -17.90 25.68
CA GLU A 227 0.76 -17.96 25.80
C GLU A 227 0.07 -16.75 25.15
N TYR A 228 0.65 -15.54 25.32
CA TYR A 228 0.11 -14.34 24.70
C TYR A 228 0.15 -14.43 23.18
N VAL A 229 1.21 -15.00 22.62
CA VAL A 229 1.35 -15.18 21.18
C VAL A 229 0.31 -16.18 20.66
N GLN A 230 0.16 -17.32 21.32
CA GLN A 230 -0.78 -18.37 20.90
C GLN A 230 -2.23 -17.87 20.93
N GLU A 231 -2.66 -17.26 22.03
CA GLU A 231 -4.01 -16.72 22.17
C GLU A 231 -4.26 -15.55 21.20
N SER A 232 -3.29 -14.63 21.06
CA SER A 232 -3.42 -13.51 20.11
C SER A 232 -3.62 -14.00 18.68
N ARG A 233 -2.94 -15.08 18.29
CA ARG A 233 -3.11 -15.67 16.95
C ARG A 233 -4.52 -16.20 16.73
N CYS A 234 -5.14 -16.83 17.74
CA CYS A 234 -6.53 -17.30 17.67
C CYS A 234 -7.52 -16.16 17.40
N PHE A 235 -7.33 -14.98 18.01
CA PHE A 235 -8.14 -13.80 17.71
C PHE A 235 -7.83 -13.23 16.32
N LEU A 236 -6.55 -13.06 15.98
CA LEU A 236 -6.11 -12.47 14.71
C LEU A 236 -6.56 -13.28 13.48
N GLU A 237 -6.68 -14.61 13.57
CA GLU A 237 -7.16 -15.45 12.45
C GLU A 237 -8.61 -15.16 12.04
N LYS A 238 -9.43 -14.69 12.98
CA LYS A 238 -10.83 -14.35 12.73
C LYS A 238 -11.00 -12.95 12.13
N ILE A 239 -10.05 -12.06 12.37
CA ILE A 239 -10.05 -10.69 11.88
C ILE A 239 -9.84 -10.67 10.37
N LYS A 240 -10.80 -10.08 9.66
CA LYS A 240 -10.71 -9.87 8.21
C LYS A 240 -9.84 -8.65 7.87
N ASP A 241 -9.58 -8.47 6.59
CA ASP A 241 -8.79 -7.32 6.11
C ASP A 241 -9.62 -6.03 6.23
N ILE A 242 -9.49 -5.36 7.38
CA ILE A 242 -10.22 -4.13 7.72
C ILE A 242 -9.91 -3.03 6.72
N GLU A 243 -8.66 -2.92 6.26
CA GLU A 243 -8.26 -1.91 5.28
C GLU A 243 -8.98 -2.10 3.94
N ARG A 244 -9.08 -3.35 3.47
CA ARG A 244 -9.86 -3.68 2.28
C ARG A 244 -11.35 -3.38 2.46
N LEU A 245 -11.93 -3.69 3.62
CA LEU A 245 -13.34 -3.41 3.92
C LEU A 245 -13.63 -1.91 3.94
N SER A 246 -12.77 -1.12 4.61
CA SER A 246 -12.82 0.34 4.60
C SER A 246 -12.78 0.91 3.19
N ARG A 247 -11.97 0.32 2.30
CA ARG A 247 -11.92 0.74 0.90
C ARG A 247 -13.21 0.47 0.13
N GLN A 248 -13.88 -0.65 0.40
CA GLN A 248 -15.19 -0.95 -0.18
C GLN A 248 -16.24 0.08 0.27
N ILE A 249 -16.18 0.53 1.52
CA ILE A 249 -17.06 1.59 2.06
C ILE A 249 -16.83 2.90 1.30
N VAL A 250 -15.57 3.36 1.22
CA VAL A 250 -15.21 4.61 0.50
C VAL A 250 -15.63 4.55 -0.97
N SER A 251 -15.44 3.40 -1.61
CA SER A 251 -15.81 3.17 -3.01
C SER A 251 -17.31 3.01 -3.22
N ARG A 252 -18.13 3.03 -2.16
CA ARG A 252 -19.58 2.75 -2.17
C ARG A 252 -19.92 1.40 -2.80
N LYS A 253 -19.03 0.42 -2.65
CA LYS A 253 -19.16 -0.93 -3.21
C LYS A 253 -19.04 -2.01 -2.13
N ILE A 254 -19.59 -1.75 -0.95
CA ILE A 254 -19.61 -2.74 0.14
C ILE A 254 -20.85 -3.64 0.06
N TYR A 255 -20.66 -4.94 0.27
CA TYR A 255 -21.75 -5.91 0.40
C TYR A 255 -22.25 -5.96 1.85
N PRO A 256 -23.52 -6.25 2.12
CA PRO A 256 -23.99 -6.40 3.50
C PRO A 256 -23.20 -7.48 4.26
N SER A 257 -22.85 -8.58 3.61
CA SER A 257 -21.99 -9.62 4.21
C SER A 257 -20.61 -9.09 4.62
N SER A 258 -20.03 -8.15 3.87
CA SER A 258 -18.81 -7.44 4.24
C SER A 258 -19.00 -6.55 5.48
N ILE A 259 -20.16 -5.91 5.64
CA ILE A 259 -20.47 -5.10 6.85
C ILE A 259 -20.53 -6.00 8.08
N TYR A 260 -21.20 -7.15 7.97
CA TYR A 260 -21.22 -8.15 9.05
C TYR A 260 -19.80 -8.62 9.39
N GLN A 261 -18.96 -8.91 8.39
CA GLN A 261 -17.57 -9.31 8.60
C GLN A 261 -16.73 -8.20 9.27
N LEU A 262 -16.97 -6.94 8.93
CA LEU A 262 -16.32 -5.80 9.59
C LEU A 262 -16.71 -5.77 11.07
N TYR A 263 -18.00 -5.87 11.38
CA TYR A 263 -18.49 -5.88 12.76
C TYR A 263 -17.88 -7.02 13.59
N GLN A 264 -17.85 -8.24 13.05
CA GLN A 264 -17.21 -9.39 13.71
C GLN A 264 -15.71 -9.17 13.91
N SER A 265 -15.02 -8.54 12.94
CA SER A 265 -13.60 -8.22 13.06
C SER A 265 -13.34 -7.19 14.17
N LEU A 266 -14.23 -6.20 14.34
CA LEU A 266 -14.14 -5.20 15.41
C LEU A 266 -14.38 -5.81 16.79
N LEU A 267 -15.36 -6.73 16.91
CA LEU A 267 -15.59 -7.50 18.14
C LEU A 267 -14.35 -8.29 18.58
N GLU A 268 -13.77 -9.07 17.67
CA GLU A 268 -12.57 -9.87 17.96
C GLU A 268 -11.36 -8.96 18.26
N THR A 269 -11.29 -7.76 17.66
CA THR A 269 -10.27 -6.75 17.99
C THR A 269 -10.43 -6.22 19.42
N GLN A 270 -11.67 -5.98 19.88
CA GLN A 270 -11.92 -5.55 21.25
C GLN A 270 -11.58 -6.64 22.28
N GLU A 271 -11.93 -7.90 22.01
CA GLU A 271 -11.57 -9.02 22.89
C GLU A 271 -10.05 -9.24 22.94
N LEU A 272 -9.38 -9.16 21.79
CA LEU A 272 -7.92 -9.18 21.73
C LEU A 272 -7.30 -8.05 22.56
N TRP A 273 -7.83 -6.83 22.45
CA TRP A 273 -7.35 -5.69 23.23
C TRP A 273 -7.50 -5.92 24.74
N LYS A 274 -8.66 -6.39 25.21
CA LYS A 274 -8.90 -6.72 26.63
C LYS A 274 -7.92 -7.77 27.15
N TYR A 275 -7.50 -8.70 26.30
CA TYR A 275 -6.52 -9.72 26.65
C TYR A 275 -5.10 -9.13 26.71
N LEU A 276 -4.67 -8.40 25.67
CA LEU A 276 -3.34 -7.80 25.57
C LEU A 276 -3.08 -6.73 26.63
N SER A 277 -4.10 -5.93 26.97
CA SER A 277 -3.99 -4.82 27.94
C SER A 277 -3.66 -5.26 29.37
N LYS A 278 -3.68 -6.56 29.66
CA LYS A 278 -3.29 -7.14 30.95
C LYS A 278 -1.78 -7.02 31.21
N ASN A 279 -0.98 -7.00 30.15
CA ASN A 279 0.46 -6.79 30.24
C ASN A 279 0.75 -5.29 30.03
N GLU A 280 1.44 -4.68 30.99
CA GLU A 280 1.71 -3.25 30.99
C GLU A 280 2.64 -2.81 29.84
N THR A 281 3.66 -3.61 29.51
CA THR A 281 4.59 -3.32 28.42
C THR A 281 3.89 -3.38 27.06
N ILE A 282 3.05 -4.40 26.84
CA ILE A 282 2.27 -4.52 25.60
C ILE A 282 1.26 -3.37 25.50
N ARG A 283 0.57 -3.04 26.59
CA ARG A 283 -0.38 -1.92 26.64
C ARG A 283 0.31 -0.60 26.28
N ALA A 284 1.45 -0.31 26.91
CA ALA A 284 2.22 0.89 26.64
C ALA A 284 2.66 0.94 25.17
N TYR A 285 3.11 -0.19 24.60
CA TYR A 285 3.51 -0.24 23.20
C TYR A 285 2.35 0.09 22.24
N VAL A 286 1.14 -0.38 22.51
CA VAL A 286 -0.02 -0.12 21.63
C VAL A 286 -0.55 1.31 21.81
N GLU A 287 -0.61 1.82 23.04
CA GLU A 287 -1.20 3.15 23.33
C GLU A 287 -0.29 4.33 22.95
N ASP A 288 1.03 4.15 23.01
CA ASP A 288 2.02 5.24 22.84
C ASP A 288 2.08 5.80 21.40
N ASN A 289 1.32 5.23 20.45
CA ASN A 289 1.31 5.66 19.04
C ASN A 289 -0.06 6.08 18.49
N GLU A 290 -1.15 6.09 19.28
CA GLU A 290 -2.48 6.34 18.73
C GLU A 290 -3.08 7.68 19.18
N THR A 291 -3.55 8.46 18.20
CA THR A 291 -4.36 9.67 18.41
C THR A 291 -5.73 9.34 19.02
N TYR A 292 -6.17 8.08 18.93
CA TYR A 292 -7.47 7.58 19.39
C TYR A 292 -7.28 6.31 20.20
N LYS A 293 -8.06 6.11 21.25
CA LYS A 293 -8.04 4.83 21.96
C LYS A 293 -8.76 3.78 21.13
N LEU A 294 -8.07 2.69 20.80
CA LEU A 294 -8.59 1.56 20.03
C LEU A 294 -10.01 1.12 20.44
N SER A 295 -10.25 0.99 21.76
CA SER A 295 -11.55 0.57 22.29
C SER A 295 -12.68 1.56 21.98
N GLU A 296 -12.41 2.86 22.09
CA GLU A 296 -13.40 3.93 21.84
C GLU A 296 -13.75 3.97 20.35
N ALA A 297 -12.73 3.90 19.47
CA ALA A 297 -12.93 3.88 18.02
C ALA A 297 -13.73 2.65 17.56
N CYS A 298 -13.44 1.46 18.09
CA CYS A 298 -14.21 0.25 17.76
C CYS A 298 -15.68 0.39 18.19
N GLN A 299 -15.91 0.92 19.40
CA GLN A 299 -17.25 1.06 19.96
C GLN A 299 -18.09 2.08 19.20
N GLU A 300 -17.50 3.19 18.74
CA GLU A 300 -18.19 4.20 17.93
C GLU A 300 -18.70 3.59 16.63
N VAL A 301 -17.83 2.88 15.89
CA VAL A 301 -18.18 2.25 14.62
C VAL A 301 -19.23 1.17 14.81
N MET A 302 -19.07 0.31 15.82
CA MET A 302 -20.04 -0.74 16.14
C MET A 302 -21.40 -0.15 16.52
N SER A 303 -21.45 0.87 17.37
CA SER A 303 -22.71 1.51 17.78
C SER A 303 -23.43 2.14 16.58
N TYR A 304 -22.68 2.72 15.64
CA TYR A 304 -23.26 3.23 14.40
C TYR A 304 -23.86 2.11 13.54
N ILE A 305 -23.15 0.99 13.38
CA ILE A 305 -23.65 -0.17 12.64
C ILE A 305 -24.90 -0.75 13.31
N ASP A 306 -24.89 -0.95 14.63
CA ASP A 306 -26.02 -1.50 15.37
C ASP A 306 -27.25 -0.59 15.32
N LYS A 307 -27.05 0.72 15.27
CA LYS A 307 -28.15 1.70 15.14
C LYS A 307 -28.80 1.65 13.77
N GLU A 308 -28.03 1.50 12.71
CA GLU A 308 -28.54 1.66 11.34
C GLU A 308 -28.87 0.33 10.65
N ILE A 309 -28.26 -0.80 11.07
CA ILE A 309 -28.26 -2.06 10.32
C ILE A 309 -28.68 -3.26 11.19
N VAL A 310 -29.56 -4.10 10.64
CA VAL A 310 -29.94 -5.41 11.20
C VAL A 310 -28.90 -6.47 10.81
N LEU A 311 -27.87 -6.65 11.64
CA LEU A 311 -26.71 -7.52 11.35
C LEU A 311 -27.05 -8.97 10.96
N GLU A 312 -28.04 -9.59 11.61
CA GLU A 312 -28.43 -10.98 11.34
C GLU A 312 -28.85 -11.20 9.89
N LYS A 313 -29.52 -10.21 9.30
CA LYS A 313 -29.98 -10.25 7.91
C LYS A 313 -28.84 -10.04 6.92
N CYS A 314 -27.72 -9.46 7.34
CA CYS A 314 -26.60 -9.17 6.47
C CYS A 314 -25.69 -10.39 6.22
N ARG A 315 -25.73 -11.41 7.08
CA ARG A 315 -24.78 -12.54 7.08
C ARG A 315 -24.74 -13.33 5.76
N SER A 316 -25.89 -13.54 5.12
CA SER A 316 -26.03 -14.35 3.89
C SER A 316 -26.19 -13.52 2.61
N GLN A 317 -26.22 -12.19 2.71
CA GLN A 317 -26.55 -11.31 1.58
C GLN A 317 -25.31 -10.94 0.77
N ASN A 318 -25.20 -11.52 -0.43
CA ASN A 318 -24.12 -11.27 -1.39
C ASN A 318 -24.56 -10.40 -2.58
N SER A 319 -25.76 -9.84 -2.54
CA SER A 319 -26.28 -8.89 -3.53
C SER A 319 -26.20 -7.47 -3.01
N MET A 320 -25.96 -6.51 -3.90
CA MET A 320 -25.92 -5.07 -3.58
C MET A 320 -27.21 -4.34 -3.97
N THR A 321 -28.05 -4.99 -4.78
CA THR A 321 -29.18 -4.36 -5.48
C THR A 321 -30.51 -5.04 -5.19
N GLN A 322 -30.48 -6.29 -4.73
CA GLN A 322 -31.68 -7.07 -4.42
C GLN A 322 -31.53 -7.63 -3.02
N PHE A 323 -32.42 -7.20 -2.12
CA PHE A 323 -32.48 -7.68 -0.76
C PHE A 323 -33.84 -8.36 -0.57
N GLU A 324 -33.83 -9.61 -0.08
CA GLU A 324 -35.07 -10.32 0.26
C GLU A 324 -35.77 -9.68 1.46
N ASP A 325 -34.98 -9.14 2.39
CA ASP A 325 -35.45 -8.48 3.60
C ASP A 325 -34.86 -7.07 3.76
N ASN A 326 -35.59 -6.17 4.42
CA ASN A 326 -35.03 -4.90 4.84
C ASN A 326 -33.90 -5.13 5.86
N ILE A 327 -32.70 -4.65 5.49
CA ILE A 327 -31.47 -4.73 6.29
C ILE A 327 -31.25 -3.49 7.17
N PHE A 328 -32.03 -2.43 6.99
CA PHE A 328 -31.98 -1.23 7.81
C PHE A 328 -32.94 -1.35 8.99
N ASN A 329 -32.53 -0.82 10.13
CA ASN A 329 -33.44 -0.65 11.24
C ASN A 329 -34.57 0.30 10.80
N ALA A 330 -35.81 -0.03 11.16
CA ALA A 330 -36.92 0.89 10.96
C ALA A 330 -36.66 2.12 11.84
N MET A 331 -36.62 3.29 11.20
CA MET A 331 -36.40 4.57 11.88
C MET A 331 -37.53 4.89 12.86
#